data_AF-A0A832Q9R5-F1
#
_entry.id   AF-A0A832Q9R5-F1
#
_cell.length_a   1.000
_cell.length_b   1.000
_cell.length_c   1.000
_cell.angle_alpha   90.00
_cell.angle_beta   90.00
_cell.angle_gamma   90.00
#
_symmetry.space_group_name_H-M   'P 1'
#
loop_
_entity.id
_entity.type
_entity.pdbx_description
1 polymer ?
#
loop_
_entity_poly.entity_id
_entity_poly.type
_entity_poly.pdbx_seq_one_letter_code
_entity_poly.pdbx_strand_id
1 'polypeptide(L)'
;MKTSLRIPFVRQRLNITLPAPAHFVSLCSAAALCGLAACSGEQPTNASASTASSAENATISSMSSKVISGQVRSAMGPEAGVWVIAETRDLPTRFARIVVTDDAGRYLLPELPEANYDIWVRGYGLVDSAKVQARPGQALDLEASIAPDAAAAAQYYPAGYWYSLLELPTEDQFPGTGADGNGISPTMRNQAQFIHQLTNGGCVVCHQMGNAATRTIPELFNGFDTSAAAWARRVQSGQAGGFMVRTLSGMGLEGTTRMYGDWSDRIAAGALPPVPERPQGLERNVVISQWDWAEDRGYMHDLVSTDRRDPTVNAYGKLYGAMEESKDYLPVLDPLSHSVDRIPLTMMDDSTGPVSSQPLAPSPYWGEEAIWDSRANVHNPMLDSEGRVWITARVRDRANPDFCQQGSTHPAAQAFPTEANGRQLAMYDPASDEYHHIDTCFGTHHLMFAEDSDNTLWTSGGGAVIGWLNTRQYLATGDYEAAQGWTPFVLDTNGNGRRDDFVGPNETPDPDKDTQILPGFGFYAVAPAADGSVWGSILGFPGAVARLVPGDDPTTTALLEYYEPPLDAEGEPLEGFSPRGMDVDRDGVVWAAMAS
;
A
#
# COMPACT_ATOMS: atom_id res chain seq x y z
N MET A 1 8.29 1.29 20.69
CA MET A 1 9.06 2.56 20.54
C MET A 1 8.97 2.98 19.07
N LYS A 2 8.20 4.01 18.74
CA LYS A 2 8.23 4.62 17.39
C LYS A 2 9.26 5.74 17.42
N THR A 3 10.51 5.39 17.12
CA THR A 3 11.56 6.36 16.86
C THR A 3 11.40 6.82 15.41
N SER A 4 11.18 8.12 15.21
CA SER A 4 11.30 8.75 13.90
C SER A 4 12.77 8.63 13.45
N LEU A 5 13.07 7.62 12.64
CA LEU A 5 14.39 7.48 12.04
C LEU A 5 14.47 8.45 10.85
N ARG A 6 15.27 9.52 10.97
CA ARG A 6 15.70 10.30 9.80
C ARG A 6 16.78 9.48 9.11
N ILE A 7 16.41 8.73 8.07
CA ILE A 7 17.37 7.96 7.27
C ILE A 7 18.23 8.95 6.47
N PRO A 8 19.56 8.99 6.66
CA PRO A 8 20.42 9.84 5.86
C PRO A 8 20.57 9.21 4.46
N PHE A 9 19.97 9.84 3.45
CA PHE A 9 20.21 9.46 2.06
C PHE A 9 21.56 10.01 1.56
N VAL A 10 22.28 9.24 0.76
CA VAL A 10 23.47 9.73 0.06
C VAL A 10 23.03 10.35 -1.27
N ARG A 11 23.31 11.64 -1.46
CA ARG A 11 23.16 12.28 -2.77
C ARG A 11 24.28 11.78 -3.67
N GLN A 12 23.97 10.95 -4.68
CA GLN A 12 24.97 10.63 -5.69
C GLN A 12 25.25 11.88 -6.55
N ARG A 13 26.46 12.42 -6.45
CA ARG A 13 27.11 13.16 -7.54
C ARG A 13 28.13 12.21 -8.14
N LEU A 14 28.11 11.98 -9.46
CA LEU A 14 29.17 11.28 -10.18
C LEU A 14 30.46 12.11 -10.05
N ASN A 15 31.25 11.86 -9.00
CA ASN A 15 32.48 12.60 -8.72
C ASN A 15 33.67 11.95 -9.45
N ILE A 16 34.13 12.61 -10.51
CA ILE A 16 35.51 12.48 -11.00
C ILE A 16 36.40 13.30 -10.03
N THR A 17 37.23 12.62 -9.25
CA THR A 17 38.07 13.21 -8.19
C THR A 17 39.19 14.08 -8.76
N LEU A 18 39.49 15.24 -8.13
CA LEU A 18 40.84 15.79 -7.84
C LEU A 18 40.71 17.02 -6.87
N PRO A 19 41.78 17.49 -6.17
CA PRO A 19 41.79 17.73 -4.71
C PRO A 19 41.59 19.17 -4.21
N ALA A 20 41.24 19.29 -2.92
CA ALA A 20 41.04 20.54 -2.16
C ALA A 20 42.33 21.10 -1.50
N PRO A 21 42.30 22.37 -1.09
CA PRO A 21 42.55 22.77 0.32
C PRO A 21 41.64 23.96 0.76
N ALA A 22 41.52 24.44 2.00
CA ALA A 22 41.78 24.01 3.36
C ALA A 22 41.12 25.04 4.34
N HIS A 23 40.61 24.55 5.47
CA HIS A 23 40.45 25.14 6.83
C HIS A 23 39.95 26.56 7.11
N PHE A 24 39.01 26.67 8.07
CA PHE A 24 39.17 27.49 9.30
C PHE A 24 38.28 26.99 10.47
N VAL A 25 38.83 27.06 11.69
CA VAL A 25 38.30 26.58 12.99
C VAL A 25 38.26 27.74 13.99
N SER A 26 37.21 27.81 14.85
CA SER A 26 37.20 28.19 16.30
C SER A 26 35.77 28.58 16.72
N LEU A 27 35.08 28.08 17.76
CA LEU A 27 35.29 27.82 19.21
C LEU A 27 34.56 28.83 20.13
N CYS A 28 33.83 28.29 21.13
CA CYS A 28 33.45 28.84 22.46
C CYS A 28 32.33 29.91 22.53
N SER A 29 31.42 30.02 23.52
CA SER A 29 31.30 29.54 24.91
C SER A 29 29.84 29.60 25.45
N ALA A 30 29.61 28.95 26.60
CA ALA A 30 28.38 28.79 27.39
C ALA A 30 27.90 30.03 28.19
N ALA A 31 26.62 30.02 28.64
CA ALA A 31 26.20 30.36 30.02
C ALA A 31 24.68 30.17 30.25
N ALA A 32 24.33 29.67 31.45
CA ALA A 32 22.98 29.46 31.97
C ALA A 32 22.41 30.70 32.71
N LEU A 33 21.09 30.78 32.94
CA LEU A 33 20.51 31.04 34.28
C LEU A 33 18.96 30.91 34.31
N CYS A 34 18.47 30.35 35.42
CA CYS A 34 17.06 30.21 35.81
C CYS A 34 16.41 31.52 36.29
N GLY A 35 15.07 31.59 36.22
CA GLY A 35 14.25 32.55 36.95
C GLY A 35 12.78 32.11 37.08
N LEU A 36 12.40 31.65 38.28
CA LEU A 36 11.03 31.38 38.73
C LEU A 36 10.39 32.69 39.27
N ALA A 37 9.13 32.95 38.95
CA ALA A 37 8.24 33.80 39.77
C ALA A 37 6.77 33.41 39.54
N ALA A 38 6.00 33.41 40.63
CA ALA A 38 4.67 32.83 40.75
C ALA A 38 3.57 33.88 41.04
N CYS A 39 2.33 33.49 40.71
CA CYS A 39 1.03 33.78 41.33
C CYS A 39 0.34 35.16 41.21
N SER A 40 -0.82 35.15 40.56
CA SER A 40 -2.16 35.59 41.05
C SER A 40 -3.15 35.39 39.87
N GLY A 41 -4.41 34.95 39.99
CA GLY A 41 -5.29 34.69 41.13
C GLY A 41 -6.63 35.36 40.88
N GLU A 42 -7.55 34.77 40.10
CA GLU A 42 -8.94 35.23 39.94
C GLU A 42 -9.88 34.07 39.55
N GLN A 43 -10.92 33.84 40.35
CA GLN A 43 -12.00 32.86 40.11
C GLN A 43 -13.19 33.53 39.40
N PRO A 44 -13.88 32.85 38.47
CA PRO A 44 -15.23 33.20 38.07
C PRO A 44 -16.29 32.30 38.74
N THR A 45 -17.43 32.91 39.00
CA THR A 45 -18.63 32.41 39.65
C THR A 45 -19.39 31.38 38.83
N ASN A 46 -19.75 30.24 39.43
CA ASN A 46 -20.62 29.20 38.86
C ASN A 46 -22.11 29.56 39.00
N ALA A 47 -22.80 29.81 37.89
CA ALA A 47 -24.26 29.84 37.83
C ALA A 47 -24.79 29.45 36.44
N SER A 48 -24.64 28.17 36.04
CA SER A 48 -25.31 27.61 34.85
C SER A 48 -25.17 26.08 34.76
N ALA A 49 -25.48 25.33 35.84
CA ALA A 49 -25.28 23.88 35.89
C ALA A 49 -26.55 23.02 35.69
N SER A 50 -27.72 23.59 35.37
CA SER A 50 -28.98 22.82 35.32
C SER A 50 -29.50 22.48 33.90
N THR A 51 -28.92 23.01 32.83
CA THR A 51 -29.36 22.74 31.44
C THR A 51 -28.41 21.86 30.63
N ALA A 52 -27.17 21.68 31.06
CA ALA A 52 -26.21 20.76 30.43
C ALA A 52 -26.52 19.28 30.73
N SER A 53 -27.03 18.98 31.94
CA SER A 53 -27.31 17.61 32.40
C SER A 53 -28.39 16.88 31.59
N SER A 54 -29.37 17.59 31.03
CA SER A 54 -30.44 16.97 30.23
C SER A 54 -30.03 16.63 28.80
N ALA A 55 -29.13 17.42 28.20
CA ALA A 55 -28.56 17.11 26.89
C ALA A 55 -27.51 16.00 26.99
N GLU A 56 -26.68 16.02 28.04
CA GLU A 56 -25.70 14.96 28.31
C GLU A 56 -26.39 13.62 28.63
N ASN A 57 -27.47 13.63 29.43
CA ASN A 57 -28.26 12.41 29.67
C ASN A 57 -29.04 11.91 28.45
N ALA A 58 -29.50 12.79 27.56
CA ALA A 58 -30.15 12.37 26.31
C ALA A 58 -29.15 11.72 25.35
N THR A 59 -27.93 12.26 25.25
CA THR A 59 -26.83 11.69 24.44
C THR A 59 -26.31 10.39 25.04
N ILE A 60 -26.18 10.29 26.38
CA ILE A 60 -25.82 9.04 27.07
C ILE A 60 -26.91 7.98 26.91
N SER A 61 -28.19 8.35 26.97
CA SER A 61 -29.31 7.43 26.77
C SER A 61 -29.52 7.02 25.32
N SER A 62 -29.19 7.88 24.34
CA SER A 62 -29.19 7.50 22.92
C SER A 62 -27.98 6.63 22.58
N MET A 63 -26.81 6.92 23.16
CA MET A 63 -25.63 6.06 23.05
C MET A 63 -25.88 4.70 23.69
N SER A 64 -26.52 4.64 24.86
CA SER A 64 -26.82 3.35 25.52
C SER A 64 -27.68 2.42 24.67
N SER A 65 -28.53 2.96 23.78
CA SER A 65 -29.37 2.14 22.88
C SER A 65 -28.64 1.54 21.67
N LYS A 66 -27.44 2.05 21.34
CA LYS A 66 -26.63 1.62 20.18
C LYS A 66 -25.34 0.90 20.57
N VAL A 67 -25.24 0.44 21.81
CA VAL A 67 -24.06 -0.29 22.29
C VAL A 67 -24.41 -1.66 22.80
N ILE A 68 -23.43 -2.56 22.78
CA ILE A 68 -23.43 -3.78 23.59
C ILE A 68 -22.20 -3.73 24.46
N SER A 69 -22.35 -4.00 25.75
CA SER A 69 -21.25 -3.94 26.71
C SER A 69 -21.31 -5.08 27.71
N GLY A 70 -20.18 -5.45 28.27
CA GLY A 70 -20.13 -6.43 29.34
C GLY A 70 -18.70 -6.77 29.73
N GLN A 71 -18.53 -7.92 30.35
CA GLN A 71 -17.24 -8.45 30.74
C GLN A 71 -16.97 -9.81 30.09
N VAL A 72 -15.74 -10.04 29.69
CA VAL A 72 -15.22 -11.32 29.23
C VAL A 72 -14.46 -11.99 30.37
N ARG A 73 -14.79 -13.26 30.64
CA ARG A 73 -14.08 -14.08 31.63
C ARG A 73 -13.83 -15.48 31.10
N SER A 74 -12.80 -16.14 31.60
CA SER A 74 -12.56 -17.57 31.43
C SER A 74 -12.51 -18.26 32.81
N ALA A 75 -12.22 -19.56 32.80
CA ALA A 75 -11.90 -20.30 34.02
C ALA A 75 -10.72 -19.71 34.81
N MET A 76 -9.87 -18.88 34.19
CA MET A 76 -8.71 -18.23 34.81
C MET A 76 -9.00 -16.81 35.34
N GLY A 77 -10.21 -16.29 35.15
CA GLY A 77 -10.61 -14.94 35.56
C GLY A 77 -10.94 -14.02 34.39
N PRO A 78 -10.96 -12.69 34.58
CA PRO A 78 -11.18 -11.73 33.50
C PRO A 78 -10.12 -11.83 32.40
N GLU A 79 -10.54 -11.76 31.14
CA GLU A 79 -9.63 -11.86 29.98
C GLU A 79 -9.32 -10.47 29.42
N ALA A 80 -8.09 -10.00 29.65
CA ALA A 80 -7.60 -8.74 29.12
C ALA A 80 -7.01 -8.90 27.71
N GLY A 81 -7.18 -7.87 26.88
CA GLY A 81 -6.58 -7.83 25.53
C GLY A 81 -7.14 -8.89 24.58
N VAL A 82 -8.39 -9.29 24.72
CA VAL A 82 -9.07 -10.20 23.79
C VAL A 82 -10.08 -9.45 22.93
N TRP A 83 -10.30 -9.92 21.71
CA TRP A 83 -11.24 -9.32 20.79
C TRP A 83 -12.66 -9.81 21.05
N VAL A 84 -13.60 -8.88 21.17
CA VAL A 84 -15.03 -9.16 21.12
C VAL A 84 -15.52 -8.78 19.74
N ILE A 85 -16.06 -9.74 19.01
CA ILE A 85 -16.50 -9.60 17.62
C ILE A 85 -18.01 -9.73 17.61
N ALA A 86 -18.71 -8.72 17.09
CA ALA A 86 -20.14 -8.76 16.80
C ALA A 86 -20.34 -8.73 15.30
N GLU A 87 -20.90 -9.80 14.73
CA GLU A 87 -21.15 -9.95 13.30
C GLU A 87 -22.66 -10.04 13.02
N THR A 88 -23.10 -9.44 11.92
CA THR A 88 -24.48 -9.55 11.45
C THR A 88 -24.56 -9.71 9.93
N ARG A 89 -25.64 -10.36 9.49
CA ARG A 89 -26.09 -10.45 8.10
C ARG A 89 -27.47 -9.83 7.88
N ASP A 90 -28.00 -9.14 8.90
CA ASP A 90 -29.32 -8.51 8.84
C ASP A 90 -29.29 -7.16 8.10
N LEU A 91 -28.10 -6.61 7.85
CA LEU A 91 -27.86 -5.38 7.10
C LEU A 91 -27.72 -5.66 5.60
N PRO A 92 -27.83 -4.65 4.72
CA PRO A 92 -27.74 -4.85 3.27
C PRO A 92 -26.43 -5.49 2.80
N THR A 93 -25.34 -5.31 3.56
CA THR A 93 -24.15 -6.15 3.47
C THR A 93 -23.71 -6.71 4.82
N ARG A 94 -22.93 -7.80 4.79
CA ARG A 94 -22.33 -8.41 5.98
C ARG A 94 -21.48 -7.36 6.69
N PHE A 95 -21.70 -7.24 7.99
CA PHE A 95 -21.04 -6.25 8.83
C PHE A 95 -20.49 -6.92 10.10
N ALA A 96 -19.31 -6.49 10.53
CA ALA A 96 -18.76 -6.82 11.84
C ALA A 96 -18.21 -5.58 12.54
N ARG A 97 -18.39 -5.53 13.87
CA ARG A 97 -17.75 -4.58 14.78
C ARG A 97 -16.85 -5.36 15.74
N ILE A 98 -15.60 -4.93 15.87
CA ILE A 98 -14.60 -5.61 16.71
C ILE A 98 -13.98 -4.60 17.66
N VAL A 99 -13.91 -4.97 18.93
CA VAL A 99 -13.28 -4.18 20.00
C VAL A 99 -12.39 -5.06 20.86
N VAL A 100 -11.57 -4.44 21.71
CA VAL A 100 -10.65 -5.15 22.60
C VAL A 100 -11.02 -4.93 24.05
N THR A 101 -10.93 -5.96 24.88
CA THR A 101 -11.18 -5.86 26.33
C THR A 101 -10.08 -5.13 27.09
N ASP A 102 -10.46 -4.41 28.14
CA ASP A 102 -9.52 -3.76 29.06
C ASP A 102 -8.88 -4.74 30.09
N ASP A 103 -8.09 -4.22 31.05
CA ASP A 103 -7.43 -5.03 32.09
C ASP A 103 -8.41 -5.80 32.99
N ALA A 104 -9.63 -5.32 33.12
CA ALA A 104 -10.69 -5.98 33.88
C ALA A 104 -11.58 -6.85 32.97
N GLY A 105 -11.19 -7.10 31.72
CA GLY A 105 -11.97 -7.87 30.75
C GLY A 105 -13.23 -7.16 30.26
N ARG A 106 -13.41 -5.87 30.51
CA ARG A 106 -14.61 -5.13 30.09
C ARG A 106 -14.49 -4.73 28.63
N TYR A 107 -15.62 -4.72 27.93
CA TYR A 107 -15.71 -4.27 26.54
C TYR A 107 -16.95 -3.42 26.31
N LEU A 108 -16.90 -2.62 25.26
CA LEU A 108 -18.02 -1.85 24.72
C LEU A 108 -17.92 -1.89 23.19
N LEU A 109 -18.92 -2.47 22.53
CA LEU A 109 -19.12 -2.40 21.09
C LEU A 109 -19.95 -1.15 20.79
N PRO A 110 -19.36 -0.08 20.23
CA PRO A 110 -20.07 1.18 20.00
C PRO A 110 -20.80 1.19 18.65
N GLU A 111 -21.77 2.10 18.53
CA GLU A 111 -22.39 2.49 17.26
C GLU A 111 -22.88 1.30 16.42
N LEU A 112 -23.51 0.33 17.07
CA LEU A 112 -24.11 -0.81 16.37
C LEU A 112 -25.45 -0.40 15.74
N PRO A 113 -25.63 -0.62 14.42
CA PRO A 113 -26.94 -0.56 13.77
C PRO A 113 -27.96 -1.47 14.45
N GLU A 114 -29.26 -1.16 14.29
CA GLU A 114 -30.31 -2.03 14.78
C GLU A 114 -30.36 -3.32 13.95
N ALA A 115 -29.85 -4.41 14.53
CA ALA A 115 -29.78 -5.74 13.94
C ALA A 115 -29.61 -6.80 15.04
N ASN A 116 -29.74 -8.08 14.69
CA ASN A 116 -29.26 -9.16 15.55
C ASN A 116 -27.79 -9.45 15.24
N TYR A 117 -27.00 -9.70 16.29
CA TYR A 117 -25.58 -9.96 16.18
C TYR A 117 -25.22 -11.32 16.77
N ASP A 118 -24.42 -12.10 16.03
CA ASP A 118 -23.60 -13.16 16.60
C ASP A 118 -22.39 -12.52 17.29
N ILE A 119 -22.23 -12.75 18.58
CA ILE A 119 -21.12 -12.20 19.38
C ILE A 119 -20.26 -13.32 19.95
N TRP A 120 -18.95 -13.22 19.77
CA TRP A 120 -17.99 -14.17 20.35
C TRP A 120 -16.67 -13.50 20.70
N VAL A 121 -15.84 -14.24 21.44
CA VAL A 121 -14.53 -13.83 21.90
C VAL A 121 -13.45 -14.58 21.11
N ARG A 122 -12.42 -13.86 20.71
CA ARG A 122 -11.18 -14.39 20.13
C ARG A 122 -9.97 -13.81 20.87
N GLY A 123 -8.90 -14.58 21.04
CA GLY A 123 -7.67 -14.06 21.65
C GLY A 123 -6.49 -15.01 21.50
N TYR A 124 -5.27 -14.50 21.61
CA TYR A 124 -4.08 -15.35 21.63
C TYR A 124 -4.05 -16.18 22.92
N GLY A 125 -3.75 -17.48 22.80
CA GLY A 125 -3.88 -18.46 23.89
C GLY A 125 -5.30 -19.02 24.07
N LEU A 126 -6.26 -18.59 23.25
CA LEU A 126 -7.66 -19.03 23.28
C LEU A 126 -8.03 -19.71 21.95
N VAL A 127 -9.20 -20.34 21.94
CA VAL A 127 -9.96 -20.63 20.71
C VAL A 127 -11.21 -19.73 20.68
N ASP A 128 -11.85 -19.60 19.52
CA ASP A 128 -13.12 -18.88 19.44
C ASP A 128 -14.13 -19.45 20.45
N SER A 129 -14.77 -18.56 21.20
CA SER A 129 -15.86 -18.95 22.09
C SER A 129 -17.10 -19.38 21.30
N ALA A 130 -18.07 -19.97 21.98
CA ALA A 130 -19.41 -20.10 21.43
C ALA A 130 -19.96 -18.71 21.07
N LYS A 131 -20.73 -18.65 19.97
CA LYS A 131 -21.44 -17.45 19.54
C LYS A 131 -22.72 -17.28 20.36
N VAL A 132 -22.97 -16.06 20.83
CA VAL A 132 -24.16 -15.67 21.57
C VAL A 132 -24.87 -14.54 20.84
N GLN A 133 -26.19 -14.64 20.73
CA GLN A 133 -27.01 -13.66 20.05
C GLN A 133 -27.35 -12.49 20.98
N ALA A 134 -27.18 -11.26 20.48
CA ALA A 134 -27.59 -10.05 21.20
C ALA A 134 -27.97 -8.91 20.24
N ARG A 135 -28.59 -7.88 20.81
CA ARG A 135 -29.03 -6.65 20.14
C ARG A 135 -28.45 -5.41 20.83
N PRO A 136 -28.28 -4.29 20.10
CA PRO A 136 -27.91 -3.02 20.71
C PRO A 136 -28.84 -2.65 21.88
N GLY A 137 -28.28 -2.07 22.94
CA GLY A 137 -28.96 -1.77 24.20
C GLY A 137 -28.83 -2.84 25.28
N GLN A 138 -28.25 -4.01 24.97
CA GLN A 138 -28.11 -5.10 25.92
C GLN A 138 -26.76 -5.11 26.62
N ALA A 139 -26.77 -5.54 27.89
CA ALA A 139 -25.57 -5.95 28.60
C ALA A 139 -25.35 -7.45 28.41
N LEU A 140 -24.14 -7.86 28.04
CA LEU A 140 -23.80 -9.26 27.74
C LEU A 140 -22.43 -9.63 28.30
N ASP A 141 -22.40 -10.45 29.33
CA ASP A 141 -21.16 -11.09 29.75
C ASP A 141 -20.86 -12.30 28.85
N LEU A 142 -19.59 -12.49 28.51
CA LEU A 142 -19.12 -13.53 27.60
C LEU A 142 -18.11 -14.44 28.30
N GLU A 143 -18.18 -15.72 27.97
CA GLU A 143 -17.21 -16.72 28.42
C GLU A 143 -16.20 -17.01 27.31
N ALA A 144 -14.92 -16.77 27.59
CA ALA A 144 -13.82 -17.10 26.70
C ALA A 144 -13.43 -18.58 26.82
N SER A 145 -13.07 -19.20 25.68
CA SER A 145 -12.65 -20.59 25.63
C SER A 145 -11.13 -20.72 25.58
N ILE A 146 -10.54 -21.26 26.66
CA ILE A 146 -9.10 -21.53 26.72
C ILE A 146 -8.73 -22.58 25.68
N ALA A 147 -7.63 -22.36 24.95
CA ALA A 147 -7.20 -23.33 23.97
C ALA A 147 -6.80 -24.65 24.65
N PRO A 148 -7.21 -25.81 24.11
CA PRO A 148 -6.89 -27.11 24.71
C PRO A 148 -5.39 -27.42 24.70
N ASP A 149 -4.65 -26.85 23.75
CA ASP A 149 -3.21 -26.96 23.61
C ASP A 149 -2.64 -25.76 22.81
N ALA A 150 -1.31 -25.70 22.72
CA ALA A 150 -0.60 -24.62 22.01
C ALA A 150 -0.85 -24.63 20.49
N ALA A 151 -1.08 -25.80 19.88
CA ALA A 151 -1.30 -25.91 18.45
C ALA A 151 -2.68 -25.34 18.06
N ALA A 152 -3.69 -25.58 18.88
CA ALA A 152 -5.02 -25.00 18.76
C ALA A 152 -4.98 -23.48 18.93
N ALA A 153 -4.24 -22.97 19.93
CA ALA A 153 -4.06 -21.53 20.11
C ALA A 153 -3.38 -20.87 18.89
N ALA A 154 -2.34 -21.50 18.35
CA ALA A 154 -1.55 -20.95 17.26
C ALA A 154 -2.34 -20.78 15.94
N GLN A 155 -3.46 -21.50 15.76
CA GLN A 155 -4.32 -21.30 14.58
C GLN A 155 -4.88 -19.87 14.48
N TYR A 156 -4.96 -19.15 15.59
CA TYR A 156 -5.46 -17.78 15.66
C TYR A 156 -4.34 -16.72 15.62
N TYR A 157 -3.07 -17.13 15.56
CA TYR A 157 -1.96 -16.17 15.50
C TYR A 157 -1.86 -15.54 14.10
N PRO A 158 -1.37 -14.29 14.00
CA PRO A 158 -1.26 -13.61 12.72
C PRO A 158 -0.39 -14.38 11.73
N ALA A 159 -0.67 -14.23 10.44
CA ALA A 159 0.08 -14.88 9.38
C ALA A 159 1.60 -14.60 9.44
N GLY A 160 1.99 -13.35 9.76
CA GLY A 160 3.40 -12.98 9.91
C GLY A 160 4.17 -13.80 10.97
N TYR A 161 3.50 -14.26 12.03
CA TYR A 161 4.13 -15.13 13.03
C TYR A 161 4.42 -16.52 12.49
N TRP A 162 3.51 -17.07 11.68
CA TRP A 162 3.76 -18.33 10.99
C TRP A 162 4.83 -18.18 9.91
N TYR A 163 4.86 -17.04 9.22
CA TYR A 163 5.88 -16.74 8.23
C TYR A 163 7.27 -16.56 8.86
N SER A 164 7.36 -16.11 10.12
CA SER A 164 8.65 -15.99 10.84
C SER A 164 9.34 -17.32 11.13
N LEU A 165 8.69 -18.47 10.86
CA LEU A 165 9.32 -19.78 10.91
C LEU A 165 10.16 -20.09 9.65
N LEU A 166 10.00 -19.31 8.57
CA LEU A 166 10.80 -19.46 7.35
C LEU A 166 12.28 -19.26 7.67
N GLU A 167 13.11 -20.23 7.32
CA GLU A 167 14.57 -20.13 7.49
C GLU A 167 15.18 -19.62 6.19
N LEU A 168 15.76 -18.42 6.23
CA LEU A 168 16.39 -17.81 5.06
C LEU A 168 17.76 -18.43 4.78
N PRO A 169 18.21 -18.47 3.51
CA PRO A 169 19.59 -18.74 3.17
C PRO A 169 20.55 -17.84 3.95
N THR A 170 21.60 -18.39 4.52
CA THR A 170 22.60 -17.63 5.29
C THR A 170 23.51 -16.80 4.39
N GLU A 171 24.17 -15.78 4.93
CA GLU A 171 25.03 -14.85 4.18
C GLU A 171 26.13 -15.57 3.36
N ASP A 172 26.70 -16.67 3.87
CA ASP A 172 27.74 -17.47 3.20
C ASP A 172 27.23 -18.24 1.95
N GLN A 173 25.92 -18.24 1.71
CA GLN A 173 25.31 -18.82 0.50
C GLN A 173 25.23 -17.82 -0.66
N PHE A 174 25.73 -16.59 -0.46
CA PHE A 174 25.77 -15.55 -1.47
C PHE A 174 27.21 -15.18 -1.88
N PRO A 175 27.47 -14.82 -3.15
CA PRO A 175 26.51 -14.82 -4.26
C PRO A 175 26.01 -16.23 -4.61
N GLY A 176 24.79 -16.32 -5.14
CA GLY A 176 24.21 -17.61 -5.54
C GLY A 176 25.09 -18.38 -6.52
N THR A 177 25.03 -19.71 -6.48
CA THR A 177 25.90 -20.58 -7.31
C THR A 177 25.15 -21.30 -8.44
N GLY A 178 23.86 -20.98 -8.64
CA GLY A 178 23.03 -21.52 -9.71
C GLY A 178 22.50 -22.92 -9.43
N ALA A 179 21.81 -23.50 -10.43
CA ALA A 179 21.15 -24.79 -10.32
C ALA A 179 22.13 -25.95 -10.03
N ASP A 180 23.35 -25.91 -10.59
CA ASP A 180 24.39 -26.92 -10.33
C ASP A 180 25.06 -26.76 -8.95
N GLY A 181 24.70 -25.71 -8.20
CA GLY A 181 25.25 -25.39 -6.87
C GLY A 181 24.18 -25.39 -5.78
N ASN A 182 24.02 -24.26 -5.09
CA ASN A 182 23.06 -24.11 -4.00
C ASN A 182 21.62 -23.85 -4.46
N GLY A 183 21.37 -23.75 -5.77
CA GLY A 183 20.05 -23.52 -6.34
C GLY A 183 19.56 -22.08 -6.25
N ILE A 184 20.40 -21.13 -5.78
CA ILE A 184 20.12 -19.70 -5.73
C ILE A 184 20.72 -19.02 -6.97
N SER A 185 20.00 -18.06 -7.55
CA SER A 185 20.45 -17.35 -8.75
C SER A 185 21.78 -16.62 -8.50
N PRO A 186 22.78 -16.71 -9.41
CA PRO A 186 24.01 -15.93 -9.32
C PRO A 186 23.81 -14.41 -9.37
N THR A 187 22.62 -13.94 -9.77
CA THR A 187 22.27 -12.51 -9.73
C THR A 187 21.94 -12.03 -8.31
N MET A 188 21.64 -12.93 -7.37
CA MET A 188 21.52 -12.62 -5.96
C MET A 188 22.92 -12.57 -5.36
N ARG A 189 23.44 -11.35 -5.21
CA ARG A 189 24.81 -11.09 -4.77
C ARG A 189 24.98 -11.17 -3.27
N ASN A 190 23.92 -10.86 -2.52
CA ASN A 190 23.88 -10.92 -1.06
C ASN A 190 22.49 -11.29 -0.53
N GLN A 191 22.43 -11.52 0.78
CA GLN A 191 21.20 -11.91 1.47
C GLN A 191 20.14 -10.80 1.40
N ALA A 192 20.53 -9.53 1.47
CA ALA A 192 19.60 -8.40 1.41
C ALA A 192 18.83 -8.33 0.08
N GLN A 193 19.48 -8.63 -1.05
CA GLN A 193 18.80 -8.77 -2.36
C GLN A 193 17.78 -9.91 -2.37
N PHE A 194 18.06 -11.01 -1.68
CA PHE A 194 17.12 -12.12 -1.56
C PHE A 194 15.92 -11.74 -0.67
N ILE A 195 16.17 -11.06 0.46
CA ILE A 195 15.14 -10.54 1.37
C ILE A 195 14.24 -9.54 0.66
N HIS A 196 14.80 -8.64 -0.16
CA HIS A 196 14.02 -7.73 -1.00
C HIS A 196 12.95 -8.49 -1.80
N GLN A 197 13.31 -9.56 -2.49
CA GLN A 197 12.36 -10.33 -3.31
C GLN A 197 11.28 -11.05 -2.48
N LEU A 198 11.60 -11.47 -1.25
CA LEU A 198 10.61 -12.04 -0.34
C LEU A 198 9.66 -11.00 0.23
N THR A 199 10.14 -9.78 0.43
CA THR A 199 9.42 -8.69 1.09
C THR A 199 8.86 -7.71 0.07
N ASN A 200 9.45 -6.53 -0.04
CA ASN A 200 8.95 -5.38 -0.80
C ASN A 200 9.10 -5.53 -2.32
N GLY A 201 9.78 -6.56 -2.82
CA GLY A 201 10.03 -6.79 -4.24
C GLY A 201 9.15 -7.84 -4.90
N GLY A 202 8.50 -8.71 -4.11
CA GLY A 202 7.86 -9.90 -4.65
C GLY A 202 6.73 -10.49 -3.81
N CYS A 203 7.03 -11.45 -2.92
CA CYS A 203 5.99 -12.31 -2.35
C CYS A 203 5.00 -11.55 -1.42
N VAL A 204 5.51 -10.86 -0.40
CA VAL A 204 4.67 -10.27 0.66
C VAL A 204 3.84 -9.08 0.15
N VAL A 205 4.25 -8.42 -0.93
CA VAL A 205 3.45 -7.32 -1.51
C VAL A 205 2.14 -7.78 -2.14
N CYS A 206 2.05 -9.04 -2.57
CA CYS A 206 0.84 -9.59 -3.20
C CYS A 206 0.16 -10.69 -2.36
N HIS A 207 0.85 -11.25 -1.37
CA HIS A 207 0.36 -12.40 -0.61
C HIS A 207 0.49 -12.20 0.89
N GLN A 208 -0.57 -12.53 1.63
CA GLN A 208 -0.50 -12.70 3.07
C GLN A 208 0.19 -14.04 3.41
N MET A 209 1.52 -14.03 3.37
CA MET A 209 2.35 -15.18 3.69
C MET A 209 2.18 -15.61 5.15
N GLY A 210 2.01 -16.92 5.38
CA GLY A 210 1.84 -17.53 6.69
C GLY A 210 0.37 -17.72 7.12
N ASN A 211 -0.61 -17.29 6.31
CA ASN A 211 -1.99 -17.71 6.52
C ASN A 211 -2.14 -19.22 6.26
N ALA A 212 -3.26 -19.83 6.69
CA ALA A 212 -3.47 -21.27 6.54
C ALA A 212 -3.27 -21.76 5.09
N ALA A 213 -3.76 -20.99 4.12
CA ALA A 213 -3.64 -21.32 2.70
C ALA A 213 -2.20 -21.34 2.21
N THR A 214 -1.32 -20.46 2.72
CA THR A 214 0.09 -20.32 2.28
C THR A 214 1.07 -21.15 3.08
N ARG A 215 0.82 -21.36 4.38
CA ARG A 215 1.71 -22.16 5.25
C ARG A 215 1.52 -23.68 5.14
N THR A 216 0.41 -24.12 4.53
CA THR A 216 0.12 -25.53 4.29
C THR A 216 0.11 -25.83 2.80
N ILE A 217 0.20 -27.11 2.44
CA ILE A 217 0.11 -27.60 1.08
C ILE A 217 -1.32 -28.15 0.84
N PRO A 218 -2.15 -27.48 0.02
CA PRO A 218 -3.47 -27.99 -0.35
C PRO A 218 -3.43 -29.36 -1.02
N GLU A 219 -4.52 -30.12 -0.88
CA GLU A 219 -4.63 -31.49 -1.43
C GLU A 219 -4.37 -31.58 -2.94
N LEU A 220 -4.65 -30.52 -3.71
CA LEU A 220 -4.35 -30.44 -5.14
C LEU A 220 -2.86 -30.72 -5.45
N PHE A 221 -1.96 -30.40 -4.52
CA PHE A 221 -0.53 -30.57 -4.68
C PHE A 221 -0.01 -31.83 -3.95
N ASN A 222 -0.90 -32.73 -3.54
CA ASN A 222 -0.51 -34.06 -3.08
C ASN A 222 0.02 -34.90 -4.25
N GLY A 223 0.96 -35.80 -3.97
CA GLY A 223 1.49 -36.75 -4.96
C GLY A 223 2.80 -36.32 -5.62
N PHE A 224 3.37 -35.17 -5.24
CA PHE A 224 4.76 -34.86 -5.54
C PHE A 224 5.70 -35.54 -4.53
N ASP A 225 6.88 -35.96 -4.98
CA ASP A 225 7.87 -36.66 -4.15
C ASP A 225 8.39 -35.80 -2.98
N THR A 226 8.36 -34.47 -3.12
CA THR A 226 8.83 -33.52 -2.12
C THR A 226 7.93 -32.29 -2.06
N SER A 227 7.88 -31.64 -0.89
CA SER A 227 7.21 -30.36 -0.70
C SER A 227 7.81 -29.26 -1.57
N ALA A 228 9.11 -29.32 -1.88
CA ALA A 228 9.74 -28.41 -2.84
C ALA A 228 9.13 -28.53 -4.24
N ALA A 229 8.94 -29.75 -4.74
CA ALA A 229 8.28 -29.99 -6.04
C ALA A 229 6.80 -29.55 -6.02
N ALA A 230 6.10 -29.77 -4.90
CA ALA A 230 4.75 -29.25 -4.71
C ALA A 230 4.71 -27.70 -4.76
N TRP A 231 5.67 -27.02 -4.15
CA TRP A 231 5.81 -25.56 -4.23
C TRP A 231 6.10 -25.06 -5.65
N ALA A 232 6.99 -25.74 -6.38
CA ALA A 232 7.29 -25.42 -7.78
C ALA A 232 6.04 -25.52 -8.67
N ARG A 233 5.15 -26.49 -8.42
CA ARG A 233 3.85 -26.59 -9.10
C ARG A 233 2.86 -25.55 -8.60
N ARG A 234 2.84 -25.28 -7.30
CA ARG A 234 1.91 -24.35 -6.66
C ARG A 234 1.98 -22.95 -7.26
N VAL A 235 3.19 -22.43 -7.46
CA VAL A 235 3.39 -21.08 -8.03
C VAL A 235 3.01 -20.96 -9.51
N GLN A 236 2.65 -22.06 -10.17
CA GLN A 236 2.12 -22.03 -11.54
C GLN A 236 0.59 -21.85 -11.58
N SER A 237 -0.07 -21.81 -10.42
CA SER A 237 -1.54 -21.85 -10.35
C SER A 237 -2.19 -20.52 -10.74
N GLY A 238 -3.25 -20.59 -11.54
CA GLY A 238 -4.08 -19.44 -11.92
C GLY A 238 -3.41 -18.47 -12.91
N GLN A 239 -4.04 -17.32 -13.12
CA GLN A 239 -3.63 -16.32 -14.12
C GLN A 239 -2.33 -15.60 -13.73
N ALA A 240 -2.05 -15.46 -12.43
CA ALA A 240 -0.78 -14.92 -11.92
C ALA A 240 0.42 -15.89 -12.01
N GLY A 241 0.21 -17.15 -12.40
CA GLY A 241 1.23 -18.20 -12.36
C GLY A 241 2.51 -17.87 -13.13
N GLY A 242 2.38 -17.29 -14.33
CA GLY A 242 3.54 -16.88 -15.14
C GLY A 242 4.39 -15.80 -14.47
N PHE A 243 3.75 -14.84 -13.76
CA PHE A 243 4.45 -13.83 -12.98
C PHE A 243 5.19 -14.46 -11.80
N MET A 244 4.50 -15.28 -11.00
CA MET A 244 5.09 -15.94 -9.82
C MET A 244 6.29 -16.83 -10.18
N VAL A 245 6.18 -17.62 -11.27
CA VAL A 245 7.29 -18.47 -11.75
C VAL A 245 8.50 -17.64 -12.15
N ARG A 246 8.31 -16.51 -12.85
CA ARG A 246 9.40 -15.64 -13.27
C ARG A 246 10.12 -15.03 -12.07
N THR A 247 9.36 -14.54 -11.08
CA THR A 247 9.92 -13.97 -9.84
C THR A 247 10.76 -15.00 -9.09
N LEU A 248 10.22 -16.21 -8.85
CA LEU A 248 10.98 -17.27 -8.17
C LEU A 248 12.18 -17.75 -8.97
N SER A 249 12.08 -17.80 -10.30
CA SER A 249 13.21 -18.16 -11.17
C SER A 249 14.36 -17.15 -11.05
N GLY A 250 14.05 -15.85 -10.92
CA GLY A 250 15.04 -14.80 -10.69
C GLY A 250 15.77 -14.93 -9.34
N MET A 251 15.14 -15.57 -8.35
CA MET A 251 15.76 -15.89 -7.05
C MET A 251 16.56 -17.19 -7.07
N GLY A 252 16.30 -18.07 -8.04
CA GLY A 252 16.77 -19.45 -8.07
C GLY A 252 15.66 -20.39 -7.62
N LEU A 253 14.97 -20.99 -8.59
CA LEU A 253 13.73 -21.75 -8.36
C LEU A 253 13.95 -22.94 -7.42
N GLU A 254 15.02 -23.71 -7.61
CA GLU A 254 15.28 -24.92 -6.81
C GLU A 254 15.59 -24.58 -5.35
N GLY A 255 16.52 -23.66 -5.09
CA GLY A 255 16.86 -23.25 -3.73
C GLY A 255 15.67 -22.62 -3.01
N THR A 256 14.93 -21.75 -3.71
CA THR A 256 13.76 -21.04 -3.15
C THR A 256 12.61 -22.00 -2.84
N THR A 257 12.28 -22.93 -3.74
CA THR A 257 11.20 -23.91 -3.48
C THR A 257 11.59 -24.92 -2.41
N ARG A 258 12.87 -25.27 -2.28
CA ARG A 258 13.38 -26.09 -1.17
C ARG A 258 13.19 -25.41 0.18
N MET A 259 13.50 -24.12 0.28
CA MET A 259 13.28 -23.30 1.48
C MET A 259 11.80 -23.29 1.90
N TYR A 260 10.89 -23.03 0.97
CA TYR A 260 9.45 -23.03 1.26
C TYR A 260 8.88 -24.44 1.56
N GLY A 261 9.43 -25.46 0.89
CA GLY A 261 9.11 -26.87 1.17
C GLY A 261 9.46 -27.23 2.60
N ASP A 262 10.70 -26.96 3.03
CA ASP A 262 11.15 -27.19 4.40
C ASP A 262 10.30 -26.43 5.43
N TRP A 263 9.96 -25.16 5.18
CA TRP A 263 9.07 -24.39 6.04
C TRP A 263 7.70 -25.06 6.22
N SER A 264 7.11 -25.57 5.13
CA SER A 264 5.83 -26.27 5.17
C SER A 264 5.94 -27.61 5.91
N ASP A 265 7.04 -28.35 5.70
CA ASP A 265 7.31 -29.64 6.34
C ASP A 265 7.51 -29.49 7.85
N ARG A 266 8.26 -28.48 8.30
CA ARG A 266 8.44 -28.18 9.73
C ARG A 266 7.12 -27.84 10.41
N ILE A 267 6.27 -27.05 9.77
CA ILE A 267 4.92 -26.76 10.27
C ILE A 267 4.07 -28.04 10.36
N ALA A 268 4.09 -28.87 9.31
CA ALA A 268 3.37 -30.14 9.30
C ALA A 268 3.88 -31.12 10.39
N ALA A 269 5.17 -31.05 10.74
CA ALA A 269 5.78 -31.81 11.82
C ALA A 269 5.47 -31.25 13.23
N GLY A 270 4.74 -30.14 13.33
CA GLY A 270 4.29 -29.56 14.60
C GLY A 270 5.09 -28.36 15.09
N ALA A 271 5.94 -27.74 14.26
CA ALA A 271 6.56 -26.47 14.59
C ALA A 271 5.49 -25.39 14.79
N LEU A 272 5.60 -24.64 15.89
CA LEU A 272 4.69 -23.56 16.24
C LEU A 272 5.44 -22.24 16.28
N PRO A 273 4.83 -21.14 15.80
CA PRO A 273 5.42 -19.81 15.87
C PRO A 273 5.44 -19.29 17.32
N PRO A 274 6.23 -18.23 17.61
CA PRO A 274 6.20 -17.60 18.92
C PRO A 274 4.79 -17.11 19.27
N VAL A 275 4.46 -17.12 20.56
CA VAL A 275 3.16 -16.63 21.05
C VAL A 275 3.11 -15.10 20.91
N PRO A 276 2.17 -14.52 20.15
CA PRO A 276 2.05 -13.08 20.03
C PRO A 276 1.60 -12.44 21.35
N GLU A 277 2.01 -11.20 21.56
CA GLU A 277 1.48 -10.39 22.65
C GLU A 277 0.03 -9.99 22.36
N ARG A 278 -0.81 -10.01 23.39
CA ARG A 278 -2.15 -9.42 23.31
C ARG A 278 -2.06 -7.89 23.32
N PRO A 279 -3.02 -7.16 22.72
CA PRO A 279 -3.04 -5.71 22.79
C PRO A 279 -3.02 -5.18 24.23
N GLN A 280 -2.24 -4.13 24.47
CA GLN A 280 -2.08 -3.50 25.78
C GLN A 280 -2.23 -1.98 25.71
N GLY A 281 -2.58 -1.34 26.83
CA GLY A 281 -2.69 0.11 26.92
C GLY A 281 -3.58 0.71 25.83
N LEU A 282 -3.04 1.66 25.07
CA LEU A 282 -3.77 2.39 24.02
C LEU A 282 -4.20 1.52 22.83
N GLU A 283 -3.54 0.38 22.59
CA GLU A 283 -3.89 -0.52 21.49
C GLU A 283 -5.30 -1.11 21.66
N ARG A 284 -5.80 -1.15 22.89
CA ARG A 284 -7.14 -1.65 23.22
C ARG A 284 -8.27 -0.69 22.86
N ASN A 285 -7.94 0.56 22.54
CA ASN A 285 -8.91 1.58 22.14
C ASN A 285 -9.31 1.47 20.67
N VAL A 286 -8.74 0.54 19.92
CA VAL A 286 -9.07 0.34 18.50
C VAL A 286 -10.46 -0.29 18.37
N VAL A 287 -11.28 0.33 17.54
CA VAL A 287 -12.59 -0.17 17.10
C VAL A 287 -12.49 -0.42 15.60
N ILE A 288 -12.74 -1.66 15.18
CA ILE A 288 -12.73 -2.04 13.77
C ILE A 288 -14.17 -2.25 13.31
N SER A 289 -14.51 -1.60 12.20
CA SER A 289 -15.74 -1.90 11.46
C SER A 289 -15.34 -2.56 10.15
N GLN A 290 -15.97 -3.68 9.81
CA GLN A 290 -15.65 -4.45 8.62
C GLN A 290 -16.94 -4.70 7.84
N TRP A 291 -16.88 -4.45 6.54
CA TRP A 291 -17.96 -4.74 5.60
C TRP A 291 -17.44 -5.69 4.53
N ASP A 292 -18.34 -6.53 4.03
CA ASP A 292 -18.15 -7.23 2.76
C ASP A 292 -18.71 -6.34 1.63
N TRP A 293 -17.94 -6.03 0.59
CA TRP A 293 -18.38 -5.03 -0.41
C TRP A 293 -17.80 -5.22 -1.81
N ALA A 294 -17.39 -6.45 -2.10
CA ALA A 294 -17.07 -6.93 -3.43
C ALA A 294 -17.68 -8.33 -3.62
N GLU A 295 -17.40 -8.97 -4.74
CA GLU A 295 -17.74 -10.38 -4.96
C GLU A 295 -16.56 -11.33 -4.71
N ASP A 296 -16.85 -12.63 -4.58
CA ASP A 296 -15.88 -13.67 -4.24
C ASP A 296 -14.75 -13.85 -5.28
N ARG A 297 -14.98 -13.42 -6.51
CA ARG A 297 -14.01 -13.42 -7.62
C ARG A 297 -13.33 -12.06 -7.83
N GLY A 298 -13.69 -11.05 -7.04
CA GLY A 298 -13.06 -9.73 -7.08
C GLY A 298 -11.74 -9.71 -6.32
N TYR A 299 -10.71 -9.14 -6.92
CA TYR A 299 -9.45 -8.82 -6.25
C TYR A 299 -9.44 -7.33 -5.92
N MET A 300 -9.94 -6.97 -4.73
CA MET A 300 -9.88 -5.60 -4.22
C MET A 300 -8.42 -5.22 -3.94
N HIS A 301 -7.91 -4.22 -4.65
CA HIS A 301 -6.52 -3.78 -4.54
C HIS A 301 -6.39 -2.46 -3.78
N ASP A 302 -7.15 -1.44 -4.19
CA ASP A 302 -7.09 -0.10 -3.61
C ASP A 302 -8.49 0.42 -3.23
N LEU A 303 -8.52 1.48 -2.42
CA LEU A 303 -9.73 2.23 -2.10
C LEU A 303 -9.42 3.69 -1.78
N VAL A 304 -10.45 4.52 -1.85
CA VAL A 304 -10.40 5.91 -1.37
C VAL A 304 -11.63 6.24 -0.53
N SER A 305 -11.40 7.04 0.52
CA SER A 305 -12.43 7.49 1.45
C SER A 305 -12.59 9.01 1.51
N THR A 306 -11.61 9.80 1.11
CA THR A 306 -11.69 11.28 1.05
C THR A 306 -10.53 11.85 0.24
N ASP A 307 -10.61 13.13 -0.16
CA ASP A 307 -9.44 13.89 -0.56
C ASP A 307 -8.48 14.00 0.64
N ARG A 308 -7.21 13.66 0.47
CA ARG A 308 -6.24 13.70 1.56
C ARG A 308 -5.90 15.13 2.00
N ARG A 309 -6.06 16.10 1.10
CA ARG A 309 -5.69 17.50 1.34
C ARG A 309 -6.64 18.14 2.34
N ASP A 310 -7.91 17.71 2.28
CA ASP A 310 -8.96 18.00 3.25
C ASP A 310 -9.80 16.72 3.53
N PRO A 311 -9.53 16.00 4.63
CA PRO A 311 -10.23 14.76 4.94
C PRO A 311 -11.70 14.94 5.33
N THR A 312 -12.21 16.19 5.38
CA THR A 312 -13.61 16.47 5.69
C THR A 312 -14.52 16.46 4.46
N VAL A 313 -13.95 16.51 3.25
CA VAL A 313 -14.68 16.55 1.97
C VAL A 313 -15.69 15.40 1.83
N ASN A 314 -15.33 14.20 2.26
CA ASN A 314 -16.19 13.02 2.15
C ASN A 314 -16.52 12.39 3.52
N ALA A 315 -16.70 13.23 4.54
CA ALA A 315 -17.06 12.77 5.88
C ALA A 315 -18.35 11.92 5.84
N TYR A 316 -18.24 10.66 6.29
CA TYR A 316 -19.31 9.65 6.24
C TYR A 316 -19.87 9.36 4.83
N GLY A 317 -19.19 9.81 3.78
CA GLY A 317 -19.61 9.57 2.40
C GLY A 317 -19.30 8.17 1.91
N LYS A 318 -19.61 7.93 0.65
CA LYS A 318 -19.35 6.65 -0.02
C LYS A 318 -17.85 6.43 -0.20
N LEU A 319 -17.41 5.19 -0.05
CA LEU A 319 -16.05 4.75 -0.33
C LEU A 319 -16.04 4.08 -1.70
N TYR A 320 -14.95 4.25 -2.44
CA TYR A 320 -14.78 3.70 -3.78
C TYR A 320 -13.55 2.81 -3.81
N GLY A 321 -13.72 1.56 -4.22
CA GLY A 321 -12.63 0.62 -4.40
C GLY A 321 -12.17 0.51 -5.86
N ALA A 322 -11.03 -0.13 -6.07
CA ALA A 322 -10.53 -0.55 -7.38
C ALA A 322 -10.13 -2.03 -7.33
N MET A 323 -10.72 -2.80 -8.24
CA MET A 323 -10.47 -4.24 -8.33
C MET A 323 -9.52 -4.56 -9.47
N GLU A 324 -8.24 -4.27 -9.25
CA GLU A 324 -7.16 -4.45 -10.23
C GLU A 324 -7.24 -5.85 -10.88
N GLU A 325 -7.01 -5.91 -12.21
CA GLU A 325 -7.04 -7.11 -13.07
C GLU A 325 -8.36 -7.90 -13.12
N SER A 326 -9.25 -7.77 -12.12
CA SER A 326 -10.22 -8.81 -11.82
C SER A 326 -11.65 -8.53 -12.28
N LYS A 327 -12.15 -7.28 -12.20
CA LYS A 327 -13.52 -6.92 -12.60
C LYS A 327 -13.65 -5.50 -13.18
N ASP A 328 -14.60 -5.32 -14.10
CA ASP A 328 -14.92 -4.03 -14.76
C ASP A 328 -16.06 -3.26 -14.06
N TYR A 329 -15.96 -3.07 -12.75
CA TYR A 329 -16.77 -2.10 -12.02
C TYR A 329 -16.01 -1.53 -10.82
N LEU A 330 -16.35 -0.31 -10.40
CA LEU A 330 -15.92 0.24 -9.10
C LEU A 330 -16.88 -0.26 -8.02
N PRO A 331 -16.40 -1.03 -7.03
CA PRO A 331 -17.20 -1.34 -5.85
C PRO A 331 -17.35 -0.09 -4.98
N VAL A 332 -18.57 0.14 -4.49
CA VAL A 332 -18.91 1.30 -3.67
C VAL A 332 -19.48 0.81 -2.35
N LEU A 333 -19.00 1.34 -1.24
CA LEU A 333 -19.55 1.10 0.11
C LEU A 333 -20.14 2.39 0.66
N ASP A 334 -21.40 2.34 1.06
CA ASP A 334 -21.99 3.37 1.90
C ASP A 334 -21.95 2.89 3.37
N PRO A 335 -21.07 3.47 4.21
CA PRO A 335 -20.89 3.04 5.58
C PRO A 335 -22.06 3.43 6.50
N LEU A 336 -22.89 4.41 6.10
CA LEU A 336 -24.05 4.85 6.89
C LEU A 336 -25.26 3.96 6.68
N SER A 337 -25.52 3.57 5.42
CA SER A 337 -26.62 2.66 5.09
C SER A 337 -26.22 1.18 5.16
N HIS A 338 -24.94 0.88 5.36
CA HIS A 338 -24.38 -0.48 5.34
C HIS A 338 -24.74 -1.22 4.06
N SER A 339 -24.66 -0.51 2.92
CA SER A 339 -25.01 -1.03 1.60
C SER A 339 -23.85 -0.91 0.64
N VAL A 340 -23.94 -1.66 -0.45
CA VAL A 340 -22.91 -1.73 -1.48
C VAL A 340 -23.54 -1.48 -2.84
N ASP A 341 -22.78 -0.84 -3.73
CA ASP A 341 -23.20 -0.51 -5.08
C ASP A 341 -22.05 -0.75 -6.06
N ARG A 342 -22.32 -0.67 -7.37
CA ARG A 342 -21.35 -0.92 -8.44
C ARG A 342 -21.48 0.13 -9.52
N ILE A 343 -20.37 0.76 -9.88
CA ILE A 343 -20.29 1.67 -11.02
C ILE A 343 -19.64 0.91 -12.17
N PRO A 344 -20.36 0.60 -13.26
CA PRO A 344 -19.77 -0.10 -14.41
C PRO A 344 -18.62 0.70 -15.02
N LEU A 345 -17.54 0.01 -15.36
CA LEU A 345 -16.41 0.60 -16.08
C LEU A 345 -16.53 0.27 -17.57
N THR A 346 -16.20 1.25 -18.41
CA THR A 346 -16.22 1.12 -19.86
C THR A 346 -14.86 1.46 -20.46
N MET A 347 -14.66 1.10 -21.72
CA MET A 347 -13.49 1.51 -22.51
C MET A 347 -13.94 2.40 -23.66
N MET A 348 -13.00 3.10 -24.29
CA MET A 348 -13.26 3.86 -25.52
C MET A 348 -13.55 2.92 -26.70
N ASP A 349 -12.95 1.73 -26.70
CA ASP A 349 -13.21 0.63 -27.63
C ASP A 349 -13.65 -0.63 -26.88
N ASP A 350 -14.95 -0.96 -26.98
CA ASP A 350 -15.56 -2.11 -26.34
C ASP A 350 -15.05 -3.48 -26.85
N SER A 351 -14.35 -3.51 -27.98
CA SER A 351 -13.76 -4.75 -28.53
C SER A 351 -12.45 -5.16 -27.85
N THR A 352 -11.88 -4.26 -27.05
CA THR A 352 -10.64 -4.48 -26.32
C THR A 352 -10.79 -5.66 -25.34
N GLY A 353 -9.89 -6.64 -25.42
CA GLY A 353 -9.92 -7.83 -24.57
C GLY A 353 -9.42 -7.59 -23.13
N PRO A 354 -9.60 -8.58 -22.23
CA PRO A 354 -9.09 -8.52 -20.85
C PRO A 354 -7.58 -8.34 -20.77
N VAL A 355 -7.10 -7.74 -19.68
CA VAL A 355 -5.67 -7.56 -19.40
C VAL A 355 -4.99 -8.83 -18.88
N SER A 356 -5.74 -9.68 -18.20
CA SER A 356 -5.23 -10.89 -17.59
C SER A 356 -5.09 -12.03 -18.60
N SER A 357 -4.01 -12.82 -18.46
CA SER A 357 -3.76 -14.00 -19.28
C SER A 357 -4.65 -15.18 -18.90
N GLN A 358 -4.62 -16.25 -19.70
CA GLN A 358 -5.19 -17.54 -19.30
C GLN A 358 -4.43 -18.14 -18.09
N PRO A 359 -5.09 -18.97 -17.26
CA PRO A 359 -4.43 -19.70 -16.19
C PRO A 359 -3.27 -20.56 -16.72
N LEU A 360 -2.09 -20.46 -16.08
CA LEU A 360 -0.94 -21.27 -16.47
C LEU A 360 -1.14 -22.74 -16.09
N ALA A 361 -1.74 -22.98 -14.93
CA ALA A 361 -2.13 -24.30 -14.45
C ALA A 361 -3.33 -24.20 -13.50
N PRO A 362 -4.07 -25.30 -13.25
CA PRO A 362 -5.22 -25.29 -12.36
C PRO A 362 -4.90 -24.74 -10.97
N SER A 363 -5.83 -23.94 -10.42
CA SER A 363 -5.82 -23.45 -9.05
C SER A 363 -6.61 -24.36 -8.10
N PRO A 364 -6.29 -24.39 -6.80
CA PRO A 364 -7.01 -25.22 -5.82
C PRO A 364 -8.45 -24.75 -5.52
N TYR A 365 -8.83 -23.55 -5.97
CA TYR A 365 -10.15 -22.97 -5.68
C TYR A 365 -11.04 -22.91 -6.92
N TRP A 366 -10.48 -22.57 -8.08
CA TRP A 366 -11.23 -22.31 -9.31
C TRP A 366 -10.86 -23.25 -10.48
N GLY A 367 -9.96 -24.21 -10.24
CA GLY A 367 -9.50 -25.12 -11.29
C GLY A 367 -8.87 -24.36 -12.46
N GLU A 368 -9.32 -24.65 -13.68
CA GLU A 368 -8.87 -24.03 -14.93
C GLU A 368 -9.64 -22.76 -15.32
N GLU A 369 -10.59 -22.30 -14.49
CA GLU A 369 -11.39 -21.11 -14.80
C GLU A 369 -10.56 -19.82 -14.74
N ALA A 370 -10.64 -19.01 -15.79
CA ALA A 370 -10.09 -17.66 -15.83
C ALA A 370 -11.08 -16.67 -15.18
N ILE A 371 -10.91 -16.40 -13.88
CA ILE A 371 -11.83 -15.58 -13.09
C ILE A 371 -11.56 -14.08 -13.17
N TRP A 372 -10.35 -13.68 -13.56
CA TRP A 372 -9.96 -12.28 -13.78
C TRP A 372 -10.21 -11.93 -15.24
N ASP A 373 -11.20 -11.07 -15.44
CA ASP A 373 -11.75 -10.73 -16.74
C ASP A 373 -11.80 -9.21 -16.99
N SER A 374 -11.13 -8.42 -16.15
CA SER A 374 -11.12 -6.96 -16.32
C SER A 374 -10.47 -6.57 -17.64
N ARG A 375 -11.10 -5.62 -18.32
CA ARG A 375 -10.60 -4.98 -19.54
C ARG A 375 -10.14 -3.55 -19.22
N ALA A 376 -10.88 -2.85 -18.35
CA ALA A 376 -10.60 -1.48 -17.93
C ALA A 376 -9.46 -1.38 -16.90
N ASN A 377 -9.19 -2.45 -16.15
CA ASN A 377 -8.06 -2.60 -15.24
C ASN A 377 -7.74 -1.37 -14.40
N VAL A 378 -8.63 -1.06 -13.45
CA VAL A 378 -8.51 0.12 -12.60
C VAL A 378 -7.56 -0.07 -11.43
N HIS A 379 -6.96 1.03 -10.98
CA HIS A 379 -6.05 1.08 -9.84
C HIS A 379 -6.11 2.46 -9.16
N ASN A 380 -5.72 2.54 -7.89
CA ASN A 380 -5.52 3.76 -7.11
C ASN A 380 -6.55 4.89 -7.37
N PRO A 381 -7.80 4.71 -6.92
CA PRO A 381 -8.77 5.79 -6.96
C PRO A 381 -8.36 6.91 -5.98
N MET A 382 -8.60 8.16 -6.35
CA MET A 382 -8.33 9.36 -5.56
C MET A 382 -9.51 10.33 -5.65
N LEU A 383 -9.90 10.93 -4.53
CA LEU A 383 -10.95 11.95 -4.50
C LEU A 383 -10.33 13.34 -4.64
N ASP A 384 -10.95 14.20 -5.44
CA ASP A 384 -10.64 15.62 -5.44
C ASP A 384 -11.51 16.40 -4.43
N SER A 385 -11.30 17.72 -4.36
CA SER A 385 -11.97 18.60 -3.41
C SER A 385 -13.49 18.74 -3.63
N GLU A 386 -13.99 18.33 -4.79
CA GLU A 386 -15.42 18.33 -5.13
C GLU A 386 -16.05 16.95 -4.97
N GLY A 387 -15.27 15.95 -4.53
CA GLY A 387 -15.74 14.58 -4.35
C GLY A 387 -15.79 13.74 -5.63
N ARG A 388 -15.15 14.17 -6.72
CA ARG A 388 -15.03 13.36 -7.94
C ARG A 388 -13.94 12.31 -7.76
N VAL A 389 -14.16 11.12 -8.32
CA VAL A 389 -13.27 9.97 -8.21
C VAL A 389 -12.38 9.88 -9.44
N TRP A 390 -11.09 10.18 -9.28
CA TRP A 390 -10.06 10.09 -10.31
C TRP A 390 -9.31 8.78 -10.18
N ILE A 391 -9.11 8.08 -11.29
CA ILE A 391 -8.74 6.66 -11.24
C ILE A 391 -7.74 6.36 -12.35
N THR A 392 -6.70 5.59 -12.02
CA THR A 392 -5.84 4.98 -13.03
C THR A 392 -6.66 3.90 -13.74
N ALA A 393 -6.82 3.99 -15.06
CA ALA A 393 -7.68 3.08 -15.82
C ALA A 393 -7.12 2.85 -17.22
N ARG A 394 -7.14 1.61 -17.70
CA ARG A 394 -6.97 1.30 -19.12
C ARG A 394 -8.27 1.68 -19.86
N VAL A 395 -8.23 2.77 -20.61
CA VAL A 395 -9.38 3.23 -21.42
C VAL A 395 -9.27 2.80 -22.88
N ARG A 396 -8.06 2.43 -23.33
CA ARG A 396 -7.77 1.90 -24.67
C ARG A 396 -6.66 0.84 -24.64
N ASP A 397 -6.38 0.24 -25.80
CA ASP A 397 -5.23 -0.65 -25.95
C ASP A 397 -3.88 0.12 -25.97
N ARG A 398 -2.77 -0.63 -25.94
CA ARG A 398 -1.45 -0.08 -25.61
C ARG A 398 -0.94 1.02 -26.53
N ALA A 399 -1.26 0.98 -27.82
CA ALA A 399 -0.73 1.93 -28.80
C ALA A 399 -1.23 3.35 -28.53
N ASN A 400 -0.32 4.31 -28.41
CA ASN A 400 -0.68 5.71 -28.21
C ASN A 400 -1.23 6.36 -29.49
N PRO A 401 -2.13 7.33 -29.37
CA PRO A 401 -2.62 8.12 -30.51
C PRO A 401 -1.50 8.98 -31.11
N ASP A 402 -1.69 9.40 -32.37
CA ASP A 402 -0.68 10.13 -33.15
C ASP A 402 -0.18 11.41 -32.46
N PHE A 403 -1.02 12.08 -31.68
CA PHE A 403 -0.64 13.32 -30.98
C PHE A 403 0.39 13.08 -29.85
N CYS A 404 0.60 11.84 -29.41
CA CYS A 404 1.65 11.46 -28.45
C CYS A 404 2.99 11.16 -29.11
N GLN A 405 2.99 10.90 -30.42
CA GLN A 405 4.11 10.31 -31.15
C GLN A 405 4.96 11.37 -31.86
N GLN A 406 6.07 10.90 -32.44
CA GLN A 406 6.97 11.73 -33.22
C GLN A 406 6.24 12.38 -34.40
N GLY A 407 6.46 13.68 -34.61
CA GLY A 407 5.79 14.47 -35.66
C GLY A 407 4.53 15.20 -35.19
N SER A 408 4.09 14.97 -33.96
CA SER A 408 3.01 15.72 -33.31
C SER A 408 3.38 17.19 -33.07
N THR A 409 2.34 18.03 -32.95
CA THR A 409 2.44 19.42 -32.52
C THR A 409 2.30 19.60 -31.00
N HIS A 410 1.99 18.53 -30.26
CA HIS A 410 1.90 18.56 -28.80
C HIS A 410 3.30 18.85 -28.20
N PRO A 411 3.47 19.87 -27.33
CA PRO A 411 4.79 20.27 -26.83
C PRO A 411 5.57 19.13 -26.18
N ALA A 412 4.91 18.32 -25.35
CA ALA A 412 5.56 17.17 -24.71
C ALA A 412 5.96 16.07 -25.70
N ALA A 413 5.22 15.87 -26.79
CA ALA A 413 5.59 14.90 -27.82
C ALA A 413 6.75 15.39 -28.70
N GLN A 414 6.88 16.70 -28.88
CA GLN A 414 8.05 17.30 -29.53
C GLN A 414 9.31 17.15 -28.68
N ALA A 415 9.18 17.28 -27.35
CA ALA A 415 10.29 17.11 -26.42
C ALA A 415 10.68 15.64 -26.22
N PHE A 416 9.69 14.75 -26.06
CA PHE A 416 9.92 13.33 -25.81
C PHE A 416 8.69 12.50 -26.24
N PRO A 417 8.63 11.99 -27.49
CA PRO A 417 7.48 11.24 -27.97
C PRO A 417 7.32 9.89 -27.26
N THR A 418 6.08 9.43 -27.12
CA THR A 418 5.75 8.13 -26.49
C THR A 418 4.85 7.30 -27.39
N GLU A 419 5.22 6.05 -27.62
CA GLU A 419 4.56 5.19 -28.62
C GLU A 419 3.46 4.29 -28.03
N ALA A 420 3.58 3.93 -26.75
CA ALA A 420 2.63 3.05 -26.09
C ALA A 420 2.66 3.20 -24.57
N ASN A 421 1.54 2.90 -23.93
CA ASN A 421 1.45 2.79 -22.47
C ASN A 421 0.43 1.71 -22.04
N GLY A 422 0.26 1.49 -20.73
CA GLY A 422 -0.56 0.40 -20.19
C GLY A 422 -1.92 0.85 -19.69
N ARG A 423 -1.93 1.75 -18.70
CA ARG A 423 -3.13 2.38 -18.13
C ARG A 423 -3.02 3.89 -18.35
N GLN A 424 -4.17 4.52 -18.60
CA GLN A 424 -4.37 5.96 -18.72
C GLN A 424 -5.18 6.46 -17.50
N LEU A 425 -5.99 7.51 -17.66
CA LEU A 425 -6.83 8.05 -16.59
C LEU A 425 -8.31 7.88 -16.91
N ALA A 426 -9.11 7.89 -15.85
CA ALA A 426 -10.54 8.10 -15.94
C ALA A 426 -11.04 8.89 -14.74
N MET A 427 -12.23 9.45 -14.85
CA MET A 427 -12.88 10.18 -13.77
C MET A 427 -14.36 9.80 -13.71
N TYR A 428 -14.83 9.44 -12.52
CA TYR A 428 -16.25 9.27 -12.22
C TYR A 428 -16.72 10.45 -11.38
N ASP A 429 -17.80 11.09 -11.80
CA ASP A 429 -18.45 12.18 -11.07
C ASP A 429 -19.73 11.67 -10.38
N PRO A 430 -19.72 11.48 -9.04
CA PRO A 430 -20.90 11.02 -8.33
C PRO A 430 -22.10 11.97 -8.38
N ALA A 431 -21.89 13.26 -8.71
CA ALA A 431 -22.96 14.25 -8.78
C ALA A 431 -23.76 14.16 -10.08
N SER A 432 -23.12 13.82 -11.19
CA SER A 432 -23.75 13.62 -12.50
C SER A 432 -24.00 12.15 -12.86
N ASP A 433 -23.39 11.21 -12.14
CA ASP A 433 -23.37 9.78 -12.47
C ASP A 433 -22.72 9.51 -13.84
N GLU A 434 -21.68 10.28 -14.17
CA GLU A 434 -20.95 10.18 -15.43
C GLU A 434 -19.53 9.62 -15.23
N TYR A 435 -19.13 8.71 -16.14
CA TYR A 435 -17.79 8.16 -16.23
C TYR A 435 -17.09 8.66 -17.50
N HIS A 436 -15.95 9.30 -17.33
CA HIS A 436 -15.18 9.94 -18.40
C HIS A 436 -13.84 9.24 -18.60
N HIS A 437 -13.55 8.87 -19.84
CA HIS A 437 -12.22 8.39 -20.26
C HIS A 437 -11.28 9.57 -20.48
N ILE A 438 -10.03 9.44 -20.03
CA ILE A 438 -8.99 10.46 -20.20
C ILE A 438 -7.77 9.78 -20.82
N ASP A 439 -7.60 9.94 -22.13
CA ASP A 439 -6.54 9.27 -22.88
C ASP A 439 -5.20 10.00 -22.73
N THR A 440 -4.39 9.53 -21.77
CA THR A 440 -3.04 10.04 -21.53
C THR A 440 -2.00 9.38 -22.44
N CYS A 441 -1.01 10.17 -22.87
CA CYS A 441 0.15 9.69 -23.63
C CYS A 441 1.14 8.87 -22.78
N PHE A 442 1.14 9.09 -21.46
CA PHE A 442 1.96 8.36 -20.50
C PHE A 442 1.16 7.29 -19.75
N GLY A 443 1.87 6.29 -19.23
CA GLY A 443 1.30 5.27 -18.36
C GLY A 443 1.06 5.80 -16.95
N THR A 444 0.04 5.27 -16.28
CA THR A 444 -0.36 5.66 -14.92
C THR A 444 -0.41 4.46 -13.98
N HIS A 445 -0.19 4.71 -12.68
CA HIS A 445 -0.29 3.73 -11.61
C HIS A 445 -0.87 4.36 -10.34
N HIS A 446 -0.07 5.09 -9.57
CA HIS A 446 -0.56 5.93 -8.49
C HIS A 446 -0.78 7.36 -8.96
N LEU A 447 -1.77 8.02 -8.37
CA LEU A 447 -2.21 9.37 -8.68
C LEU A 447 -2.15 10.21 -7.41
N MET A 448 -1.73 11.47 -7.52
CA MET A 448 -1.74 12.37 -6.38
C MET A 448 -1.92 13.83 -6.81
N PHE A 449 -2.87 14.51 -6.17
CA PHE A 449 -3.14 15.93 -6.37
C PHE A 449 -2.08 16.80 -5.70
N ALA A 450 -1.57 17.79 -6.45
CA ALA A 450 -0.84 18.91 -5.89
C ALA A 450 -1.79 19.89 -5.16
N GLU A 451 -1.26 20.59 -4.16
CA GLU A 451 -1.90 21.74 -3.52
C GLU A 451 -1.54 23.03 -4.30
N ASP A 452 -1.86 23.07 -5.61
CA ASP A 452 -1.62 24.22 -6.50
C ASP A 452 -2.92 24.80 -7.07
N SER A 453 -2.83 25.90 -7.84
CA SER A 453 -4.00 26.58 -8.42
C SER A 453 -4.75 25.77 -9.48
N ASP A 454 -4.13 24.72 -10.00
CA ASP A 454 -4.64 23.91 -11.09
C ASP A 454 -5.17 22.55 -10.62
N ASN A 455 -4.99 22.24 -9.33
CA ASN A 455 -5.17 20.91 -8.77
C ASN A 455 -4.46 19.87 -9.65
N THR A 456 -3.19 20.14 -10.00
CA THR A 456 -2.44 19.28 -10.92
C THR A 456 -2.40 17.85 -10.39
N LEU A 457 -2.85 16.90 -11.21
CA LEU A 457 -2.84 15.48 -10.89
C LEU A 457 -1.54 14.86 -11.44
N TRP A 458 -0.61 14.55 -10.54
CA TRP A 458 0.64 13.88 -10.88
C TRP A 458 0.48 12.37 -10.84
N THR A 459 1.16 11.67 -11.74
CA THR A 459 1.00 10.23 -11.92
C THR A 459 2.33 9.49 -11.88
N SER A 460 2.29 8.25 -11.41
CA SER A 460 3.42 7.31 -11.40
C SER A 460 3.23 6.22 -12.46
N GLY A 461 4.21 5.33 -12.67
CA GLY A 461 4.06 4.20 -13.61
C GLY A 461 4.29 4.54 -15.10
N GLY A 462 4.79 5.74 -15.41
CA GLY A 462 5.05 6.19 -16.78
C GLY A 462 6.31 5.61 -17.44
N GLY A 463 7.04 4.73 -16.75
CA GLY A 463 8.27 4.12 -17.28
C GLY A 463 9.40 5.13 -17.48
N ALA A 464 9.59 5.57 -18.73
CA ALA A 464 10.64 6.52 -19.10
C ALA A 464 10.29 7.99 -18.79
N VAL A 465 9.02 8.27 -18.49
CA VAL A 465 8.51 9.63 -18.25
C VAL A 465 7.68 9.67 -16.97
N ILE A 466 7.52 10.88 -16.43
CA ILE A 466 6.51 11.22 -15.44
C ILE A 466 5.51 12.18 -16.08
N GLY A 467 4.22 11.92 -15.87
CA GLY A 467 3.13 12.68 -16.48
C GLY A 467 2.21 13.33 -15.46
N TRP A 468 1.55 14.39 -15.90
CA TRP A 468 0.57 15.13 -15.12
C TRP A 468 -0.64 15.53 -15.97
N LEU A 469 -1.75 15.81 -15.29
CA LEU A 469 -2.96 16.39 -15.87
C LEU A 469 -3.31 17.68 -15.13
N ASN A 470 -3.47 18.78 -15.87
CA ASN A 470 -4.09 20.00 -15.38
C ASN A 470 -5.60 19.77 -15.25
N THR A 471 -6.06 19.40 -14.06
CA THR A 471 -7.47 19.02 -13.86
C THR A 471 -8.41 20.21 -14.03
N ARG A 472 -8.01 21.41 -13.60
CA ARG A 472 -8.78 22.64 -13.83
C ARG A 472 -9.06 22.88 -15.31
N GLN A 473 -8.05 22.74 -16.17
CA GLN A 473 -8.20 22.90 -17.61
C GLN A 473 -9.09 21.81 -18.19
N TYR A 474 -8.81 20.54 -17.87
CA TYR A 474 -9.62 19.42 -18.34
C TYR A 474 -11.10 19.57 -17.98
N LEU A 475 -11.41 19.93 -16.73
CA LEU A 475 -12.79 20.12 -16.29
C LEU A 475 -13.48 21.31 -16.98
N ALA A 476 -12.72 22.33 -17.37
CA ALA A 476 -13.27 23.50 -18.06
C ALA A 476 -13.53 23.25 -19.56
N THR A 477 -12.75 22.37 -20.20
CA THR A 477 -12.77 22.20 -21.66
C THR A 477 -13.22 20.82 -22.13
N GLY A 478 -13.11 19.79 -21.30
CA GLY A 478 -13.20 18.38 -21.69
C GLY A 478 -12.03 17.87 -22.53
N ASP A 479 -11.02 18.70 -22.77
CA ASP A 479 -9.90 18.42 -23.67
C ASP A 479 -8.71 17.84 -22.90
N TYR A 480 -8.61 16.51 -22.89
CA TYR A 480 -7.48 15.81 -22.26
C TYR A 480 -6.17 15.96 -23.04
N GLU A 481 -6.19 16.23 -24.35
CA GLU A 481 -4.98 16.42 -25.14
C GLU A 481 -4.30 17.73 -24.73
N ALA A 482 -5.06 18.82 -24.62
CA ALA A 482 -4.53 20.11 -24.21
C ALA A 482 -4.19 20.20 -22.72
N ALA A 483 -4.81 19.38 -21.86
CA ALA A 483 -4.66 19.46 -20.41
C ALA A 483 -3.51 18.60 -19.84
N GLN A 484 -2.87 17.76 -20.64
CA GLN A 484 -1.84 16.83 -20.17
C GLN A 484 -0.43 17.26 -20.55
N GLY A 485 0.54 16.77 -19.79
CA GLY A 485 1.96 16.93 -20.12
C GLY A 485 2.81 15.84 -19.50
N TRP A 486 4.02 15.66 -20.01
CA TRP A 486 4.98 14.71 -19.46
C TRP A 486 6.41 15.16 -19.72
N THR A 487 7.33 14.55 -18.97
CA THR A 487 8.76 14.80 -19.07
C THR A 487 9.57 13.53 -18.79
N PRO A 488 10.71 13.29 -19.48
CA PRO A 488 11.66 12.25 -19.10
C PRO A 488 12.33 12.56 -17.75
N PHE A 489 12.88 11.52 -17.13
CA PHE A 489 13.69 11.62 -15.92
C PHE A 489 15.13 12.03 -16.25
N VAL A 490 15.49 13.28 -15.98
CA VAL A 490 16.80 13.85 -16.33
C VAL A 490 17.52 14.33 -15.07
N LEU A 491 18.70 13.77 -14.82
CA LEU A 491 19.60 14.18 -13.73
C LEU A 491 20.48 15.35 -14.18
N ASP A 492 20.54 16.40 -13.37
CA ASP A 492 21.48 17.53 -13.48
C ASP A 492 22.91 17.04 -13.20
N THR A 493 23.50 16.38 -14.18
CA THR A 493 24.79 15.68 -14.03
C THR A 493 25.95 16.65 -14.19
N ASN A 494 25.78 17.69 -15.01
CA ASN A 494 26.73 18.77 -15.16
C ASN A 494 26.70 19.77 -13.97
N GLY A 495 25.62 19.76 -13.17
CA GLY A 495 25.49 20.44 -11.90
C GLY A 495 25.22 21.94 -12.01
N ASN A 496 24.69 22.41 -13.13
CA ASN A 496 24.46 23.83 -13.39
C ASN A 496 23.05 24.31 -12.98
N GLY A 497 22.18 23.41 -12.53
CA GLY A 497 20.83 23.71 -12.06
C GLY A 497 19.82 23.99 -13.16
N ARG A 498 20.13 23.68 -14.42
CA ARG A 498 19.27 23.88 -15.59
C ARG A 498 19.25 22.62 -16.43
N ARG A 499 18.07 22.25 -16.93
CA ARG A 499 17.95 21.18 -17.91
C ARG A 499 18.54 21.59 -19.26
N ASP A 500 19.57 20.86 -19.66
CA ASP A 500 20.28 21.02 -20.93
C ASP A 500 20.06 19.83 -21.87
N ASP A 501 20.83 19.77 -22.95
CA ASP A 501 21.01 18.55 -23.72
C ASP A 501 21.47 17.43 -22.79
N PHE A 502 20.85 16.26 -22.91
CA PHE A 502 21.17 15.09 -22.09
C PHE A 502 21.61 13.91 -22.95
N VAL A 503 22.46 13.07 -22.36
CA VAL A 503 22.80 11.76 -22.91
C VAL A 503 21.73 10.74 -22.52
N GLY A 504 21.56 9.74 -23.38
CA GLY A 504 20.62 8.65 -23.16
C GLY A 504 21.06 7.70 -22.02
N PRO A 505 20.14 6.88 -21.48
CA PRO A 505 20.38 6.00 -20.32
C PRO A 505 21.50 4.96 -20.48
N ASN A 506 21.83 4.61 -21.72
CA ASN A 506 22.89 3.63 -22.05
C ASN A 506 24.07 4.29 -22.78
N GLU A 507 24.09 5.62 -22.86
CA GLU A 507 25.17 6.37 -23.47
C GLU A 507 26.25 6.68 -22.45
N THR A 508 27.48 6.93 -22.92
CA THR A 508 28.58 7.34 -22.05
C THR A 508 28.26 8.69 -21.41
N PRO A 509 28.39 8.84 -20.08
CA PRO A 509 28.22 10.12 -19.42
C PRO A 509 29.11 11.20 -20.03
N ASP A 510 28.54 12.37 -20.29
CA ASP A 510 29.23 13.54 -20.82
C ASP A 510 29.21 14.64 -19.74
N PRO A 511 30.38 15.13 -19.28
CA PRO A 511 30.45 16.11 -18.19
C PRO A 511 29.82 17.47 -18.55
N ASP A 512 29.62 17.76 -19.83
CA ASP A 512 28.99 19.01 -20.29
C ASP A 512 27.46 18.87 -20.49
N LYS A 513 26.90 17.68 -20.20
CA LYS A 513 25.49 17.34 -20.44
C LYS A 513 24.82 16.74 -19.21
N ASP A 514 23.49 16.75 -19.25
CA ASP A 514 22.66 16.02 -18.31
C ASP A 514 22.59 14.53 -18.66
N THR A 515 22.05 13.72 -17.74
CA THR A 515 21.90 12.28 -17.95
C THR A 515 20.43 11.88 -17.79
N GLN A 516 19.84 11.27 -18.82
CA GLN A 516 18.55 10.62 -18.66
C GLN A 516 18.71 9.29 -17.92
N ILE A 517 17.84 9.03 -16.95
CA ILE A 517 17.75 7.71 -16.32
C ILE A 517 16.47 6.98 -16.75
N LEU A 518 16.52 5.65 -16.70
CA LEU A 518 15.34 4.79 -16.86
C LEU A 518 15.10 4.01 -15.57
N PRO A 519 14.22 4.50 -14.67
CA PRO A 519 13.90 3.83 -13.42
C PRO A 519 13.02 2.56 -13.62
N GLY A 520 13.03 1.93 -14.80
CA GLY A 520 12.24 0.76 -15.17
C GLY A 520 10.74 1.04 -15.19
N PHE A 521 10.11 1.04 -14.01
CA PHE A 521 8.68 1.30 -13.81
C PHE A 521 8.32 2.80 -13.84
N GLY A 522 9.31 3.70 -13.76
CA GLY A 522 9.06 5.09 -13.40
C GLY A 522 9.14 5.27 -11.89
N PHE A 523 8.51 6.34 -11.40
CA PHE A 523 8.13 6.41 -9.99
C PHE A 523 7.11 5.29 -9.69
N TYR A 524 7.26 4.63 -8.54
CA TYR A 524 6.22 3.77 -7.97
C TYR A 524 5.24 4.61 -7.16
N ALA A 525 5.63 5.16 -6.00
CA ALA A 525 4.85 6.19 -5.33
C ALA A 525 5.08 7.55 -6.00
N VAL A 526 4.08 8.43 -5.99
CA VAL A 526 4.19 9.83 -6.46
C VAL A 526 3.54 10.75 -5.44
N ALA A 527 4.28 11.78 -5.02
CA ALA A 527 3.83 12.68 -3.96
C ALA A 527 4.30 14.13 -4.25
N PRO A 528 3.41 14.98 -4.78
CA PRO A 528 3.65 16.41 -4.85
C PRO A 528 3.87 17.00 -3.45
N ALA A 529 4.90 17.82 -3.30
CA ALA A 529 5.27 18.50 -2.06
C ALA A 529 4.83 19.97 -2.06
N ALA A 530 4.76 20.55 -0.86
CA ALA A 530 4.36 21.94 -0.66
C ALA A 530 5.31 22.98 -1.31
N ASP A 531 6.55 22.58 -1.62
CA ASP A 531 7.53 23.43 -2.31
C ASP A 531 7.42 23.38 -3.85
N GLY A 532 6.41 22.67 -4.38
CA GLY A 532 6.19 22.48 -5.82
C GLY A 532 7.03 21.38 -6.45
N SER A 533 7.88 20.70 -5.70
CA SER A 533 8.57 19.49 -6.17
C SER A 533 7.65 18.27 -6.14
N VAL A 534 8.02 17.22 -6.88
CA VAL A 534 7.29 15.95 -6.93
C VAL A 534 8.24 14.84 -6.52
N TRP A 535 7.95 14.18 -5.41
CA TRP A 535 8.74 13.07 -4.90
C TRP A 535 8.22 11.74 -5.43
N GLY A 536 9.13 10.78 -5.62
CA GLY A 536 8.80 9.41 -5.97
C GLY A 536 9.74 8.38 -5.37
N SER A 537 9.23 7.16 -5.19
CA SER A 537 10.08 5.99 -4.91
C SER A 537 10.42 5.27 -6.21
N ILE A 538 11.63 4.74 -6.29
CA ILE A 538 12.13 3.94 -7.41
C ILE A 538 12.42 2.54 -6.88
N LEU A 539 11.73 1.55 -7.44
CA LEU A 539 11.83 0.15 -7.04
C LEU A 539 13.20 -0.44 -7.40
N GLY A 540 13.59 -1.48 -6.69
CA GLY A 540 14.85 -2.19 -6.94
C GLY A 540 15.68 -2.34 -5.67
N PHE A 541 16.88 -2.87 -5.84
CA PHE A 541 17.89 -2.93 -4.78
C PHE A 541 19.11 -2.10 -5.19
N PRO A 542 19.59 -1.15 -4.36
CA PRO A 542 18.97 -0.72 -3.10
C PRO A 542 17.70 0.13 -3.31
N GLY A 543 17.31 0.39 -4.56
CA GLY A 543 16.21 1.30 -4.89
C GLY A 543 16.59 2.74 -4.55
N ALA A 544 15.62 3.66 -4.66
CA ALA A 544 15.87 5.06 -4.35
C ALA A 544 14.60 5.84 -4.02
N VAL A 545 14.80 7.01 -3.44
CA VAL A 545 13.84 8.10 -3.49
C VAL A 545 14.36 9.12 -4.50
N ALA A 546 13.47 9.76 -5.25
CA ALA A 546 13.85 10.82 -6.17
C ALA A 546 12.90 12.02 -6.03
N ARG A 547 13.44 13.20 -6.33
CA ARG A 547 12.72 14.48 -6.27
C ARG A 547 12.80 15.14 -7.63
N LEU A 548 11.67 15.29 -8.29
CA LEU A 548 11.54 16.06 -9.52
C LEU A 548 11.24 17.52 -9.17
N VAL A 549 11.99 18.44 -9.75
CA VAL A 549 11.70 19.89 -9.73
C VAL A 549 11.15 20.27 -11.10
N PRO A 550 9.83 20.52 -11.24
CA PRO A 550 9.23 20.78 -12.55
C PRO A 550 9.77 22.03 -13.27
N GLY A 551 9.99 23.12 -12.53
CA GLY A 551 10.31 24.42 -13.13
C GLY A 551 9.09 25.09 -13.78
N ASP A 552 9.32 26.16 -14.54
CA ASP A 552 8.25 26.98 -15.12
C ASP A 552 7.58 26.33 -16.35
N ASP A 553 8.33 25.48 -17.09
CA ASP A 553 7.82 24.65 -18.18
C ASP A 553 8.25 23.19 -17.94
N PRO A 554 7.46 22.41 -17.18
CA PRO A 554 7.84 21.06 -16.77
C PRO A 554 8.22 20.12 -17.92
N THR A 555 7.72 20.36 -19.14
CA THR A 555 8.09 19.57 -20.31
C THR A 555 9.58 19.69 -20.67
N THR A 556 10.15 20.88 -20.53
CA THR A 556 11.53 21.16 -20.98
C THR A 556 12.49 21.54 -19.85
N THR A 557 11.99 21.97 -18.68
CA THR A 557 12.84 22.44 -17.57
C THR A 557 12.97 21.46 -16.42
N ALA A 558 12.17 20.39 -16.37
CA ALA A 558 12.13 19.52 -15.20
C ALA A 558 13.44 18.76 -14.99
N LEU A 559 13.96 18.82 -13.75
CA LEU A 559 15.19 18.16 -13.31
C LEU A 559 14.91 17.20 -12.16
N LEU A 560 15.70 16.13 -12.07
CA LEU A 560 15.58 15.10 -11.06
C LEU A 560 16.79 15.12 -10.11
N GLU A 561 16.52 15.01 -8.82
CA GLU A 561 17.50 14.64 -7.79
C GLU A 561 17.23 13.18 -7.39
N TYR A 562 18.30 12.37 -7.23
CA TYR A 562 18.20 10.93 -6.94
C TYR A 562 18.99 10.58 -5.67
N TYR A 563 18.34 9.84 -4.78
CA TYR A 563 18.78 9.57 -3.42
C TYR A 563 18.72 8.08 -3.13
N GLU A 564 19.90 7.45 -3.01
CA GLU A 564 19.99 6.03 -2.69
C GLU A 564 20.18 5.80 -1.20
N PRO A 565 19.57 4.74 -0.64
CA PRO A 565 19.94 4.25 0.67
C PRO A 565 21.42 3.87 0.70
N PRO A 566 22.13 4.16 1.81
CA PRO A 566 23.55 3.90 1.89
C PRO A 566 23.86 2.40 1.95
N LEU A 567 24.80 1.98 1.10
CA LEU A 567 25.42 0.65 1.14
C LEU A 567 26.87 0.77 1.64
N ASP A 568 27.39 -0.31 2.23
CA ASP A 568 28.83 -0.44 2.52
C ASP A 568 29.65 -0.77 1.26
N ALA A 569 30.96 -1.03 1.41
CA ALA A 569 31.86 -1.29 0.30
C ALA A 569 31.61 -2.65 -0.37
N GLU A 570 30.98 -3.57 0.35
CA GLU A 570 30.60 -4.91 -0.07
C GLU A 570 29.21 -4.93 -0.74
N GLY A 571 28.45 -3.82 -0.63
CA GLY A 571 27.12 -3.66 -1.19
C GLY A 571 26.00 -4.07 -0.24
N GLU A 572 26.29 -4.21 1.06
CA GLU A 572 25.29 -4.47 2.09
C GLU A 572 24.63 -3.18 2.58
N PRO A 573 23.33 -3.18 2.89
CA PRO A 573 22.64 -2.03 3.46
C PRO A 573 23.18 -1.64 4.84
N LEU A 574 23.45 -0.35 5.07
CA LEU A 574 23.80 0.15 6.40
C LEU A 574 22.59 0.26 7.34
N GLU A 575 21.41 0.55 6.78
CA GLU A 575 20.14 0.66 7.50
C GLU A 575 19.05 -0.11 6.74
N GLY A 576 18.08 0.60 6.13
CA GLY A 576 17.06 0.02 5.27
C GLY A 576 17.41 0.14 3.79
N PHE A 577 16.73 -0.65 2.96
CA PHE A 577 16.87 -0.66 1.50
C PHE A 577 15.50 -0.78 0.82
N SER A 578 15.46 -0.66 -0.50
CA SER A 578 14.28 -0.87 -1.36
C SER A 578 13.02 -0.11 -0.90
N PRO A 579 13.04 1.24 -0.94
CA PRO A 579 11.86 2.04 -0.65
C PRO A 579 10.72 1.68 -1.63
N ARG A 580 9.54 1.37 -1.09
CA ARG A 580 8.34 1.06 -1.91
C ARG A 580 7.22 2.07 -1.69
N GLY A 581 6.41 1.88 -0.66
CA GLY A 581 5.41 2.88 -0.26
C GLY A 581 6.12 4.14 0.24
N MET A 582 5.72 5.31 -0.25
CA MET A 582 6.36 6.58 0.12
C MET A 582 5.35 7.72 0.07
N ASP A 583 5.54 8.70 0.94
CA ASP A 583 4.82 9.98 0.92
C ASP A 583 5.73 11.13 1.40
N VAL A 584 5.32 12.36 1.11
CA VAL A 584 5.96 13.59 1.60
C VAL A 584 4.98 14.39 2.45
N ASP A 585 5.41 14.81 3.64
CA ASP A 585 4.59 15.67 4.49
C ASP A 585 4.71 17.16 4.13
N ARG A 586 3.89 17.99 4.79
CA ARG A 586 3.86 19.44 4.54
C ARG A 586 5.13 20.18 4.99
N ASP A 587 5.98 19.53 5.78
CA ASP A 587 7.30 20.05 6.17
C ASP A 587 8.41 19.62 5.19
N GLY A 588 8.06 18.90 4.11
CA GLY A 588 8.99 18.40 3.11
C GLY A 588 9.78 17.17 3.56
N VAL A 589 9.32 16.46 4.60
CA VAL A 589 9.96 15.23 5.07
C VAL A 589 9.39 14.05 4.30
N VAL A 590 10.28 13.26 3.69
CA VAL A 590 9.93 12.03 3.00
C VAL A 590 9.84 10.88 4.00
N TRP A 591 8.73 10.15 3.94
CA TRP A 591 8.46 8.94 4.70
C TRP A 591 8.39 7.76 3.73
N ALA A 592 9.23 6.74 3.91
CA ALA A 592 9.26 5.56 3.04
C ALA A 592 9.24 4.26 3.84
N ALA A 593 8.49 3.28 3.33
CA ALA A 593 8.52 1.90 3.80
C ALA A 593 9.73 1.18 3.17
N MET A 594 10.71 0.88 4.02
CA MET A 594 11.95 0.20 3.64
C MET A 594 11.86 -1.30 3.93
N ALA A 595 12.61 -2.11 3.19
CA ALA A 595 12.96 -3.46 3.59
C ALA A 595 14.12 -3.41 4.60
N SER A 596 14.21 -4.43 5.46
CA SER A 596 15.21 -4.56 6.53
C SER A 596 15.46 -6.01 6.88
#